data_AF-A0A7V5FR43-F1
#
_entry.id   AF-A0A7V5FR43-F1
#
_cell.length_a   1.000
_cell.length_b   1.000
_cell.length_c   1.000
_cell.angle_alpha   90.00
_cell.angle_beta   90.00
_cell.angle_gamma   90.00
#
_symmetry.space_group_name_H-M   'P 1'
#
loop_
_entity.id
_entity.type
_entity.pdbx_description
1 polymer ?
#
loop_
_entity_poly.entity_id
_entity_poly.type
_entity_poly.pdbx_seq_one_letter_code
_entity_poly.pdbx_strand_id
1 'polypeptide(L)'
;MLTKVLKYLEEDHVCPHCKQELTLCNAPPVHVGDGLGWGSEYLFICLNNECSLFANGWKYIENQYGHVGSYRYMEIPGSKENYNMMVAGRDAFTGSVVDIEELKKQNKRYQEEKKAEAKLSTCLEDNDLEPVLFLLLDEAANIDVRKKAAGMLIALNDLECIEPLRSHSFRDTSLEQEVNMAISAILTKHYMKECPFCAELIKARAKVCKHCSKDLE
;
A
#
# COMPACT_ATOMS: atom_id res chain seq x y z
N MET A 1 -10.51 2.40 -2.52
CA MET A 1 -10.86 1.72 -1.27
C MET A 1 -9.72 1.82 -0.26
N LEU A 2 -8.58 1.13 -0.47
CA LEU A 2 -7.43 1.17 0.45
C LEU A 2 -6.94 2.60 0.81
N THR A 3 -6.80 3.49 -0.16
CA THR A 3 -6.37 4.89 0.09
C THR A 3 -7.33 5.66 1.01
N LYS A 4 -8.64 5.39 0.94
CA LYS A 4 -9.62 6.02 1.85
C LYS A 4 -9.48 5.46 3.26
N VAL A 5 -9.34 4.14 3.39
CA VAL A 5 -9.12 3.47 4.68
C VAL A 5 -7.83 3.94 5.34
N LEU A 6 -6.73 4.04 4.59
CA LEU A 6 -5.47 4.57 5.11
C LEU A 6 -5.63 6.00 5.66
N LYS A 7 -6.38 6.84 4.96
CA LYS A 7 -6.71 8.19 5.46
C LYS A 7 -7.52 8.15 6.75
N TYR A 8 -8.53 7.28 6.84
CA TYR A 8 -9.33 7.15 8.07
C TYR A 8 -8.53 6.61 9.26
N LEU A 9 -7.49 5.79 9.03
CA LEU A 9 -6.62 5.31 10.09
C LEU A 9 -5.69 6.40 10.67
N GLU A 10 -5.53 7.51 9.98
CA GLU A 10 -4.82 8.69 10.48
C GLU A 10 -5.73 9.59 11.34
N GLU A 11 -7.05 9.37 11.31
CA GLU A 11 -8.03 10.13 12.09
C GLU A 11 -8.12 9.59 13.53
N ASP A 12 -8.07 10.49 14.52
CA ASP A 12 -8.21 10.15 15.94
C ASP A 12 -9.67 10.29 16.37
N HIS A 13 -10.28 9.15 16.74
CA HIS A 13 -11.68 9.06 17.14
C HIS A 13 -11.82 8.36 18.48
N VAL A 14 -12.44 9.04 19.44
CA VAL A 14 -12.55 8.57 20.83
C VAL A 14 -14.01 8.54 21.27
N CYS A 15 -14.43 7.43 21.87
CA CYS A 15 -15.78 7.30 22.38
C CYS A 15 -16.05 8.31 23.51
N PRO A 16 -17.13 9.13 23.45
CA PRO A 16 -17.42 10.11 24.49
C PRO A 16 -17.80 9.48 25.83
N HIS A 17 -18.25 8.21 25.82
CA HIS A 17 -18.79 7.49 26.99
C HIS A 17 -17.76 6.69 27.79
N CYS A 18 -16.70 6.19 27.14
CA CYS A 18 -15.66 5.37 27.80
C CYS A 18 -14.23 5.85 27.54
N LYS A 19 -14.05 6.87 26.67
CA LYS A 19 -12.75 7.46 26.32
C LYS A 19 -11.75 6.49 25.67
N GLN A 20 -12.21 5.34 25.19
CA GLN A 20 -11.41 4.44 24.37
C GLN A 20 -11.53 4.81 22.89
N GLU A 21 -10.49 4.49 22.13
CA GLU A 21 -10.44 4.65 20.68
C GLU A 21 -11.58 3.86 20.00
N LEU A 22 -12.17 4.47 18.97
CA LEU A 22 -13.17 3.82 18.14
C LEU A 22 -12.50 2.88 17.13
N THR A 23 -13.17 1.78 16.82
CA THR A 23 -12.70 0.82 15.83
C THR A 23 -13.33 1.09 14.48
N LEU A 24 -12.51 1.19 13.42
CA LEU A 24 -13.00 1.30 12.05
C LEU A 24 -13.64 -0.03 11.60
N CYS A 25 -14.92 0.04 11.26
CA CYS A 25 -15.74 -1.09 10.84
C CYS A 25 -16.35 -0.84 9.45
N ASN A 26 -16.54 -1.88 8.66
CA ASN A 26 -17.37 -1.83 7.46
C ASN A 26 -18.82 -1.54 7.86
N ALA A 27 -19.48 -0.64 7.13
CA ALA A 27 -20.91 -0.45 7.28
C ALA A 27 -21.64 -1.77 6.96
N PRO A 28 -22.71 -2.11 7.69
CA PRO A 28 -23.48 -3.31 7.40
C PRO A 28 -23.99 -3.32 5.95
N PRO A 29 -23.93 -4.47 5.26
CA PRO A 29 -24.44 -4.58 3.89
C PRO A 29 -25.97 -4.47 3.84
N VAL A 30 -26.64 -4.66 4.98
CA VAL A 30 -28.08 -4.50 5.13
C VAL A 30 -28.38 -3.06 5.51
N HIS A 31 -29.15 -2.38 4.66
CA HIS A 31 -29.71 -1.07 4.97
C HIS A 31 -31.05 -1.25 5.69
N VAL A 32 -31.16 -0.67 6.89
CA VAL A 32 -32.39 -0.70 7.69
C VAL A 32 -32.94 0.72 7.77
N GLY A 33 -34.20 0.93 7.36
CA GLY A 33 -34.83 2.26 7.35
C GLY A 33 -35.36 2.67 5.97
N ASP A 34 -35.11 3.92 5.58
CA ASP A 34 -35.59 4.55 4.34
C ASP A 34 -34.88 4.10 3.05
N GLY A 35 -33.89 3.20 3.17
CA GLY A 35 -33.12 2.67 2.04
C GLY A 35 -31.93 3.54 1.62
N LEU A 36 -31.66 4.66 2.28
CA LEU A 36 -30.50 5.53 1.98
C LEU A 36 -29.18 5.03 2.59
N GLY A 37 -29.25 3.98 3.41
CA GLY A 37 -28.09 3.29 3.97
C GLY A 37 -27.44 4.03 5.14
N TRP A 38 -26.14 3.81 5.33
CA TRP A 38 -25.39 4.25 6.51
C TRP A 38 -24.63 5.57 6.32
N GLY A 39 -24.81 6.24 5.18
CA GLY A 39 -24.10 7.49 4.83
C GLY A 39 -22.61 7.33 4.48
N SER A 40 -22.00 6.18 4.80
CA SER A 40 -20.60 5.85 4.49
C SER A 40 -20.42 4.33 4.37
N GLU A 41 -19.37 3.91 3.65
CA GLU A 41 -18.92 2.51 3.56
C GLU A 41 -18.23 2.04 4.85
N TYR A 42 -17.75 2.98 5.66
CA TYR A 42 -17.03 2.74 6.90
C TYR A 42 -17.62 3.56 8.04
N LEU A 43 -17.56 3.01 9.25
CA LEU A 43 -18.06 3.62 10.48
C LEU A 43 -17.00 3.46 11.58
N PHE A 44 -16.80 4.48 12.40
CA PHE A 44 -16.04 4.34 13.64
C PHE A 44 -16.98 3.89 14.75
N ILE A 45 -16.73 2.74 15.38
CA ILE A 45 -17.66 2.12 16.35
C ILE A 45 -16.95 1.82 17.67
N CYS A 46 -17.61 2.13 18.78
CA CYS A 46 -17.14 1.73 20.10
C CYS A 46 -17.44 0.25 20.37
N LEU A 47 -16.41 -0.59 20.28
CA LEU A 47 -16.51 -2.04 20.53
C LEU A 47 -16.25 -2.44 21.99
N ASN A 48 -15.99 -1.48 22.88
CA ASN A 48 -15.79 -1.74 24.30
C ASN A 48 -17.08 -2.22 24.99
N ASN A 49 -17.09 -3.46 25.46
CA ASN A 49 -18.22 -4.05 26.19
C ASN A 49 -18.40 -3.51 27.62
N GLU A 50 -17.43 -2.79 28.15
CA GLU A 50 -17.49 -2.10 29.44
C GLU A 50 -17.93 -0.63 29.30
N CYS A 51 -18.14 -0.15 28.07
CA CYS A 51 -18.59 1.20 27.81
C CYS A 51 -19.93 1.47 28.51
N SER A 52 -20.05 2.60 29.21
CA SER A 52 -21.24 2.94 30.00
C SER A 52 -22.53 2.98 29.16
N LEU A 53 -22.46 3.47 27.91
CA LEU A 53 -23.58 3.43 26.97
C LEU A 53 -24.04 1.98 26.68
N PHE A 54 -23.07 1.09 26.45
CA PHE A 54 -23.33 -0.30 26.10
C PHE A 54 -23.73 -1.16 27.31
N ALA A 55 -23.04 -1.03 28.44
CA ALA A 55 -23.34 -1.81 29.64
C ALA A 55 -24.72 -1.45 30.22
N ASN A 56 -25.05 -0.15 30.28
CA ASN A 56 -26.33 0.31 30.83
C ASN A 56 -27.49 0.16 29.82
N GLY A 57 -27.20 0.17 28.51
CA GLY A 57 -28.20 0.04 27.46
C GLY A 57 -29.03 -1.24 27.57
N TRP A 58 -28.42 -2.36 27.97
CA TRP A 58 -29.12 -3.64 28.20
C TRP A 58 -30.31 -3.50 29.15
N LYS A 59 -30.03 -2.94 30.34
CA LYS A 59 -31.06 -2.73 31.36
C LYS A 59 -32.07 -1.66 30.94
N TYR A 60 -31.63 -0.63 30.21
CA TYR A 60 -32.51 0.41 29.72
C TYR A 60 -33.54 -0.13 28.72
N ILE A 61 -33.08 -0.87 27.70
CA ILE A 61 -33.96 -1.42 26.67
C ILE A 61 -34.93 -2.45 27.27
N GLU A 62 -34.44 -3.31 28.16
CA GLU A 62 -35.28 -4.28 28.86
C GLU A 62 -36.39 -3.59 29.66
N ASN A 63 -36.05 -2.56 30.44
CA ASN A 63 -37.02 -1.86 31.29
C ASN A 63 -38.02 -1.01 30.50
N GLN A 64 -37.60 -0.38 29.40
CA GLN A 64 -38.45 0.54 28.64
C GLN A 64 -39.29 -0.18 27.57
N TYR A 65 -38.75 -1.24 26.97
CA TYR A 65 -39.33 -1.87 25.79
C TYR A 65 -39.56 -3.38 25.94
N GLY A 66 -39.13 -4.01 27.05
CA GLY A 66 -39.30 -5.45 27.26
C GLY A 66 -38.51 -6.33 26.27
N HIS A 67 -37.46 -5.78 25.68
CA HIS A 67 -36.62 -6.46 24.70
C HIS A 67 -35.18 -6.60 25.20
N VAL A 68 -34.43 -7.54 24.61
CA VAL A 68 -33.00 -7.71 24.87
C VAL A 68 -32.23 -6.96 23.79
N GLY A 69 -31.57 -5.87 24.18
CA GLY A 69 -30.75 -5.07 23.28
C GLY A 69 -29.99 -3.98 24.03
N SER A 70 -28.99 -3.38 23.39
CA SER A 70 -28.22 -2.27 23.94
C SER A 70 -27.87 -1.27 22.84
N TYR A 71 -26.94 -0.35 23.10
CA TYR A 71 -26.44 0.63 22.14
C TYR A 71 -24.91 0.58 22.03
N ARG A 72 -24.39 0.80 20.82
CA ARG A 72 -23.00 1.17 20.58
C ARG A 72 -22.93 2.58 20.00
N TYR A 73 -21.96 3.35 20.45
CA TYR A 73 -21.68 4.68 19.89
C TYR A 73 -20.97 4.52 18.55
N MET A 74 -21.36 5.31 17.55
CA MET A 74 -20.72 5.37 16.24
C MET A 74 -20.54 6.78 15.71
N GLU A 75 -19.57 6.96 14.83
CA GLU A 75 -19.33 8.19 14.05
C GLU A 75 -19.15 7.87 12.57
N ILE A 76 -19.59 8.79 11.71
CA ILE A 76 -19.38 8.71 10.26
C ILE A 76 -18.07 9.43 9.90
N PRO A 77 -17.08 8.74 9.28
CA PRO A 77 -15.80 9.33 8.89
C PRO A 77 -15.96 10.58 8.02
N GLY A 78 -15.12 11.59 8.24
CA GLY A 78 -15.16 12.84 7.48
C GLY A 78 -16.40 13.72 7.71
N SER A 79 -17.23 13.41 8.71
CA SER A 79 -18.41 14.20 9.10
C SER A 79 -18.38 14.52 10.61
N LYS A 80 -19.34 15.32 11.09
CA LYS A 80 -19.59 15.52 12.52
C LYS A 80 -20.75 14.65 13.04
N GLU A 81 -21.29 13.80 12.18
CA GLU A 81 -22.45 12.99 12.49
C GLU A 81 -22.06 11.80 13.36
N ASN A 82 -22.82 11.63 14.44
CA ASN A 82 -22.63 10.58 15.42
C ASN A 82 -23.99 10.05 15.89
N TYR A 83 -24.03 8.77 16.26
CA TYR A 83 -25.27 8.07 16.58
C TYR A 83 -25.08 7.02 17.67
N ASN A 84 -26.14 6.76 18.41
CA ASN A 84 -26.25 5.61 19.32
C ASN A 84 -27.01 4.50 18.60
N MET A 85 -26.27 3.53 18.08
CA MET A 85 -26.82 2.46 17.26
C MET A 85 -27.27 1.29 18.14
N MET A 86 -28.52 0.88 17.98
CA MET A 86 -29.07 -0.26 18.72
C MET A 86 -28.40 -1.57 18.27
N VAL A 87 -28.09 -2.44 19.23
CA VAL A 87 -27.46 -3.75 19.00
C VAL A 87 -28.21 -4.84 19.76
N ALA A 88 -28.40 -5.99 19.11
CA ALA A 88 -29.09 -7.13 19.70
C ALA A 88 -28.16 -8.11 20.46
N GLY A 89 -26.84 -7.94 20.32
CA GLY A 89 -25.85 -8.89 20.85
C GLY A 89 -24.55 -8.20 21.26
N ARG A 90 -23.77 -8.90 22.10
CA ARG A 90 -22.44 -8.42 22.54
C ARG A 90 -21.44 -8.34 21.39
N ASP A 91 -21.53 -9.25 20.44
CA ASP A 91 -20.61 -9.32 19.30
C ASP A 91 -21.08 -8.48 18.10
N ALA A 92 -22.10 -7.64 18.28
CA ALA A 92 -22.54 -6.75 17.22
C ALA A 92 -21.36 -5.87 16.76
N PHE A 93 -21.11 -5.88 15.45
CA PHE A 93 -20.04 -5.17 14.73
C PHE A 93 -18.61 -5.68 14.93
N THR A 94 -18.35 -6.65 15.80
CA THR A 94 -16.98 -7.18 15.97
C THR A 94 -16.50 -7.95 14.72
N GLY A 95 -17.42 -8.61 14.01
CA GLY A 95 -17.14 -9.25 12.73
C GLY A 95 -17.04 -8.29 11.53
N SER A 96 -17.31 -6.99 11.72
CA SER A 96 -17.21 -5.98 10.66
C SER A 96 -15.95 -5.13 10.76
N VAL A 97 -15.06 -5.40 11.71
CA VAL A 97 -13.78 -4.69 11.84
C VAL A 97 -13.02 -4.75 10.52
N VAL A 98 -12.51 -3.60 10.07
CA VAL A 98 -11.78 -3.51 8.81
C VAL A 98 -10.43 -4.21 8.94
N ASP A 99 -10.23 -5.29 8.18
CA ASP A 99 -8.91 -5.91 8.03
C ASP A 99 -8.11 -5.17 6.94
N ILE A 100 -7.16 -4.37 7.38
CA ILE A 100 -6.30 -3.56 6.52
C ILE A 100 -5.40 -4.45 5.67
N GLU A 101 -4.92 -5.56 6.21
CA GLU A 101 -4.04 -6.48 5.48
C GLU A 101 -4.81 -7.23 4.39
N GLU A 102 -6.07 -7.59 4.65
CA GLU A 102 -6.96 -8.10 3.61
C GLU A 102 -7.23 -7.07 2.51
N LEU A 103 -7.51 -5.82 2.88
CA LEU A 103 -7.70 -4.73 1.91
C LEU A 103 -6.43 -4.44 1.09
N LYS A 104 -5.24 -4.54 1.71
CA LYS A 104 -3.96 -4.49 0.99
C LYS A 104 -3.85 -5.66 0.02
N LYS A 105 -4.18 -6.88 0.43
CA LYS A 105 -4.20 -8.06 -0.45
C LYS A 105 -5.15 -7.90 -1.62
N GLN A 106 -6.27 -7.20 -1.49
CA GLN A 106 -7.19 -6.92 -2.59
C GLN A 106 -6.69 -5.82 -3.54
N ASN A 107 -5.69 -5.04 -3.13
CA ASN A 107 -5.11 -4.01 -3.98
C ASN A 107 -4.28 -4.64 -5.11
N LYS A 108 -4.71 -4.44 -6.35
CA LYS A 108 -4.06 -4.99 -7.55
C LYS A 108 -2.56 -4.71 -7.60
N ARG A 109 -2.13 -3.49 -7.24
CA ARG A 109 -0.71 -3.12 -7.22
C ARG A 109 0.07 -3.93 -6.18
N TYR A 110 -0.47 -4.06 -4.96
CA TYR A 110 0.16 -4.87 -3.91
C TYR A 110 0.28 -6.34 -4.32
N GLN A 111 -0.73 -6.89 -5.01
CA GLN A 111 -0.64 -8.25 -5.56
C GLN A 111 0.45 -8.37 -6.63
N GLU A 112 0.58 -7.38 -7.51
CA GLU A 112 1.62 -7.34 -8.56
C GLU A 112 3.03 -7.22 -7.94
N GLU A 113 3.21 -6.34 -6.94
CA GLU A 113 4.46 -6.23 -6.15
C GLU A 113 4.83 -7.58 -5.53
N LYS A 114 3.88 -8.25 -4.86
CA LYS A 114 4.14 -9.55 -4.23
C LYS A 114 4.44 -10.66 -5.23
N LYS A 115 3.82 -10.63 -6.41
CA LYS A 115 4.14 -11.56 -7.50
C LYS A 115 5.55 -11.30 -8.04
N ALA A 116 5.93 -10.04 -8.25
CA ALA A 116 7.26 -9.67 -8.70
C ALA A 116 8.33 -10.04 -7.66
N GLU A 117 8.08 -9.78 -6.37
CA GLU A 117 8.97 -10.16 -5.27
C GLU A 117 9.18 -11.68 -5.22
N ALA A 118 8.11 -12.48 -5.35
CA ALA A 118 8.23 -13.94 -5.39
C ALA A 118 9.06 -14.43 -6.59
N LYS A 119 8.88 -13.80 -7.76
CA LYS A 119 9.63 -14.12 -8.97
C LYS A 119 11.13 -13.81 -8.89
N LEU A 120 11.57 -12.94 -7.98
CA LEU A 120 13.01 -12.69 -7.79
C LEU A 120 13.79 -13.98 -7.50
N SER A 121 13.15 -14.97 -6.87
CA SER A 121 13.80 -16.25 -6.58
C SER A 121 14.18 -17.08 -7.82
N THR A 122 13.44 -16.95 -8.94
CA THR A 122 13.68 -17.71 -10.17
C THR A 122 14.20 -16.86 -11.32
N CYS A 123 14.12 -15.53 -11.22
CA CYS A 123 14.40 -14.62 -12.33
C CYS A 123 15.83 -14.75 -12.89
N LEU A 124 16.81 -15.15 -12.08
CA LEU A 124 18.18 -15.40 -12.53
C LEU A 124 18.28 -16.65 -13.42
N GLU A 125 17.54 -17.71 -13.10
CA GLU A 125 17.52 -18.95 -13.88
C GLU A 125 16.76 -18.75 -15.19
N ASP A 126 15.68 -17.97 -15.14
CA ASP A 126 14.81 -17.67 -16.28
C ASP A 126 15.40 -16.56 -17.18
N ASN A 127 16.48 -15.89 -16.74
CA ASN A 127 17.01 -14.66 -17.34
C ASN A 127 15.91 -13.60 -17.56
N ASP A 128 15.01 -13.48 -16.58
CA ASP A 128 13.83 -12.61 -16.62
C ASP A 128 14.14 -11.29 -15.88
N LEU A 129 14.26 -10.21 -16.66
CA LEU A 129 14.51 -8.87 -16.15
C LEU A 129 13.23 -8.16 -15.68
N GLU A 130 12.05 -8.60 -16.13
CA GLU A 130 10.76 -7.96 -15.88
C GLU A 130 10.47 -7.74 -14.37
N PRO A 131 10.58 -8.76 -13.48
CA PRO A 131 10.27 -8.57 -12.06
C PRO A 131 11.24 -7.61 -11.37
N VAL A 132 12.50 -7.58 -11.81
CA VAL A 132 13.52 -6.67 -11.26
C VAL A 132 13.20 -5.24 -11.63
N LEU A 133 12.92 -4.96 -12.91
CA LEU A 133 12.54 -3.63 -13.36
C LEU A 133 11.21 -3.17 -12.74
N PHE A 134 10.21 -4.05 -12.65
CA PHE A 134 8.93 -3.73 -12.03
C PHE A 134 9.12 -3.19 -10.61
N LEU A 135 9.94 -3.86 -9.79
CA LEU A 135 10.18 -3.46 -8.41
C LEU A 135 11.03 -2.18 -8.32
N LEU A 136 12.06 -2.05 -9.16
CA LEU A 136 12.94 -0.88 -9.12
C LEU A 136 12.24 0.40 -9.56
N LEU A 137 11.29 0.31 -10.49
CA LEU A 137 10.56 1.46 -11.03
C LEU A 137 9.31 1.83 -10.19
N ASP A 138 8.84 0.96 -9.29
CA ASP A 138 7.74 1.29 -8.36
C ASP A 138 8.26 1.99 -7.10
N GLU A 139 8.14 3.32 -7.05
CA GLU A 139 8.51 4.13 -5.89
C GLU A 139 7.70 3.83 -4.62
N ALA A 140 6.60 3.10 -4.73
CA ALA A 140 5.80 2.72 -3.58
C ALA A 140 6.07 1.29 -3.08
N ALA A 141 6.89 0.52 -3.79
CA ALA A 141 7.32 -0.80 -3.33
C ALA A 141 8.25 -0.67 -2.12
N ASN A 142 8.28 -1.71 -1.29
CA ASN A 142 9.11 -1.73 -0.10
C ASN A 142 10.61 -1.57 -0.43
N ILE A 143 11.31 -0.66 0.27
CA ILE A 143 12.71 -0.33 0.00
C ILE A 143 13.66 -1.53 0.10
N ASP A 144 13.43 -2.45 1.04
CA ASP A 144 14.28 -3.64 1.21
C ASP A 144 14.11 -4.61 0.03
N VAL A 145 12.89 -4.70 -0.52
CA VAL A 145 12.60 -5.49 -1.72
C VAL A 145 13.26 -4.87 -2.95
N ARG A 146 13.21 -3.54 -3.08
CA ARG A 146 13.88 -2.80 -4.16
C ARG A 146 15.41 -2.98 -4.11
N LYS A 147 16.02 -2.92 -2.93
CA LYS A 147 17.46 -3.17 -2.76
C LYS A 147 17.85 -4.60 -3.13
N LYS A 148 17.03 -5.60 -2.78
CA LYS A 148 17.23 -6.99 -3.23
C LYS A 148 17.19 -7.08 -4.76
N ALA A 149 16.23 -6.44 -5.40
CA ALA A 149 16.12 -6.39 -6.87
C ALA A 149 17.35 -5.70 -7.50
N ALA A 150 17.83 -4.58 -6.94
CA ALA A 150 19.03 -3.90 -7.41
C ALA A 150 20.27 -4.82 -7.39
N GLY A 151 20.41 -5.64 -6.34
CA GLY A 151 21.48 -6.63 -6.23
C GLY A 151 21.47 -7.70 -7.33
N MET A 152 20.34 -7.95 -7.98
CA MET A 152 20.20 -8.95 -9.04
C MET A 152 20.62 -8.44 -10.43
N LEU A 153 20.67 -7.11 -10.63
CA LEU A 153 21.03 -6.51 -11.92
C LEU A 153 22.39 -7.00 -12.45
N ILE A 154 23.40 -7.08 -11.57
CA ILE A 154 24.76 -7.50 -11.95
C ILE A 154 24.78 -8.98 -12.38
N ALA A 155 23.97 -9.81 -11.74
CA ALA A 155 23.89 -11.24 -12.03
C ALA A 155 23.16 -11.50 -13.35
N LEU A 156 22.04 -10.79 -13.60
CA LEU A 156 21.33 -10.83 -14.88
C LEU A 156 22.20 -10.29 -16.03
N ASN A 157 22.94 -9.21 -15.77
CA ASN A 157 23.88 -8.62 -16.73
C ASN A 157 23.24 -8.30 -18.10
N ASP A 158 22.00 -7.83 -18.08
CA ASP A 158 21.26 -7.44 -19.28
C ASP A 158 21.40 -5.92 -19.53
N LEU A 159 21.65 -5.52 -20.78
CA LEU A 159 21.76 -4.11 -21.17
C LEU A 159 20.38 -3.42 -21.26
N GLU A 160 19.30 -4.19 -21.43
CA GLU A 160 17.94 -3.66 -21.52
C GLU A 160 17.49 -2.96 -20.23
N CYS A 161 18.16 -3.20 -19.10
CA CYS A 161 17.85 -2.54 -17.85
C CYS A 161 18.27 -1.06 -17.82
N ILE A 162 19.22 -0.65 -18.65
CA ILE A 162 19.89 0.65 -18.50
C ILE A 162 18.96 1.81 -18.83
N GLU A 163 18.29 1.78 -19.98
CA GLU A 163 17.42 2.87 -20.42
C GLU A 163 16.22 3.10 -19.46
N PRO A 164 15.47 2.06 -19.02
CA PRO A 164 14.42 2.23 -18.02
C PRO A 164 14.93 2.82 -16.71
N LEU A 165 16.08 2.37 -16.21
CA LEU A 165 16.65 2.83 -14.94
C LEU A 165 17.19 4.27 -15.05
N ARG A 166 17.76 4.66 -16.19
CA ARG A 166 18.19 6.05 -16.46
C ARG A 166 17.01 7.00 -16.64
N SER A 167 15.91 6.52 -17.19
CA SER A 167 14.67 7.28 -17.35
C SER A 167 13.89 7.47 -16.05
N HIS A 168 14.26 6.74 -14.99
CA HIS A 168 13.56 6.75 -13.71
C HIS A 168 14.21 7.68 -12.69
N SER A 169 13.38 8.36 -11.90
CA SER A 169 13.85 9.21 -10.79
C SER A 169 13.62 8.51 -9.46
N PHE A 170 14.72 8.14 -8.81
CA PHE A 170 14.71 7.48 -7.50
C PHE A 170 14.54 8.50 -6.37
N ARG A 171 13.67 8.21 -5.40
CA ARG A 171 13.53 9.05 -4.19
C ARG A 171 14.62 8.76 -3.16
N ASP A 172 15.08 7.53 -3.09
CA ASP A 172 16.11 7.08 -2.15
C ASP A 172 17.48 7.15 -2.80
N THR A 173 18.35 8.01 -2.28
CA THR A 173 19.69 8.27 -2.84
C THR A 173 20.63 7.07 -2.68
N SER A 174 20.45 6.25 -1.65
CA SER A 174 21.23 5.03 -1.44
C SER A 174 20.92 4.01 -2.54
N LEU A 175 19.63 3.76 -2.81
CA LEU A 175 19.19 2.87 -3.87
C LEU A 175 19.63 3.37 -5.25
N GLU A 176 19.51 4.68 -5.50
CA GLU A 176 19.99 5.29 -6.74
C GLU A 176 21.48 5.02 -6.97
N GLN A 177 22.29 5.19 -5.92
CA GLN A 177 23.72 4.89 -5.98
C GLN A 177 24.00 3.40 -6.26
N GLU A 178 23.30 2.49 -5.59
CA GLU A 178 23.42 1.03 -5.80
C GLU A 178 23.10 0.66 -7.26
N VAL A 179 22.03 1.21 -7.82
CA VAL A 179 21.63 1.00 -9.22
C VAL A 179 22.68 1.57 -10.18
N ASN A 180 23.19 2.78 -9.93
CA ASN A 180 24.22 3.39 -10.75
C ASN A 180 25.53 2.59 -10.77
N MET A 181 25.91 2.01 -9.62
CA MET A 181 27.05 1.11 -9.52
C MET A 181 26.81 -0.19 -10.30
N ALA A 182 25.60 -0.76 -10.24
CA ALA A 182 25.24 -1.94 -11.01
C ALA A 182 25.32 -1.68 -12.52
N ILE A 183 24.74 -0.57 -13.01
CA ILE A 183 24.82 -0.16 -14.42
C ILE A 183 26.28 -0.05 -14.87
N SER A 184 27.13 0.58 -14.06
CA SER A 184 28.57 0.76 -14.37
C SER A 184 29.30 -0.58 -14.50
N ALA A 185 28.99 -1.54 -13.62
CA ALA A 185 29.54 -2.90 -13.67
C ALA A 185 29.08 -3.66 -14.93
N ILE A 186 27.78 -3.57 -15.27
CA ILE A 186 27.20 -4.19 -16.48
C ILE A 186 27.87 -3.63 -17.73
N LEU A 187 27.95 -2.30 -17.86
CA LEU A 187 28.58 -1.64 -19.00
C LEU A 187 30.05 -2.06 -19.17
N THR A 188 30.79 -2.14 -18.07
CA THR A 188 32.19 -2.57 -18.07
C THR A 188 32.32 -4.02 -18.57
N LYS A 189 31.44 -4.92 -18.11
CA LYS A 189 31.42 -6.34 -18.53
C LYS A 189 31.08 -6.51 -20.01
N HIS A 190 30.28 -5.61 -20.58
CA HIS A 190 29.93 -5.58 -22.01
C HIS A 190 30.89 -4.76 -22.88
N TYR A 191 31.95 -4.16 -22.32
CA TYR A 191 32.86 -3.24 -23.02
C TYR A 191 32.14 -2.04 -23.66
N MET A 192 31.11 -1.53 -22.99
CA MET A 192 30.28 -0.41 -23.41
C MET A 192 30.45 0.78 -22.44
N LYS A 193 30.05 1.97 -22.88
CA LYS A 193 29.92 3.19 -22.07
C LYS A 193 28.73 4.00 -22.57
N GLU A 194 28.20 4.87 -21.73
CA GLU A 194 27.18 5.85 -22.11
C GLU A 194 27.83 7.06 -22.79
N CYS A 195 27.22 7.55 -23.86
CA CYS A 195 27.66 8.79 -24.51
C CYS A 195 27.35 10.00 -23.61
N PRO A 196 28.32 10.85 -23.25
CA PRO A 196 28.09 12.00 -22.36
C PRO A 196 27.19 13.09 -22.97
N PHE A 197 26.93 13.04 -24.28
CA PHE A 197 26.15 14.07 -24.97
C PHE A 197 24.72 13.65 -25.32
N CYS A 198 24.47 12.36 -25.51
CA CYS A 198 23.16 11.86 -25.93
C CYS A 198 22.71 10.61 -25.17
N ALA A 199 23.43 10.20 -24.11
CA ALA A 199 23.17 9.04 -23.26
C ALA A 199 23.20 7.65 -23.94
N GLU A 200 23.20 7.60 -25.27
CA GLU A 200 23.25 6.36 -26.05
C GLU A 200 24.43 5.44 -25.69
N LEU A 201 24.16 4.13 -25.72
CA LEU A 201 25.16 3.10 -25.46
C LEU A 201 26.12 2.94 -26.65
N ILE A 202 27.40 3.15 -26.37
CA ILE A 202 28.48 3.08 -27.35
C ILE A 202 29.61 2.18 -26.84
N LYS A 203 30.49 1.72 -27.75
CA LYS A 203 31.66 0.92 -27.35
C LYS A 203 32.57 1.76 -26.45
N ALA A 204 33.16 1.14 -25.43
CA ALA A 204 34.06 1.83 -24.49
C ALA A 204 35.21 2.58 -25.21
N ARG A 205 35.77 1.94 -26.26
CA ARG A 205 36.84 2.50 -27.11
C ARG A 205 36.40 3.54 -28.15
N ALA A 206 35.11 3.89 -28.21
CA ALA A 206 34.62 4.84 -29.21
C ALA A 206 35.20 6.24 -28.93
N LYS A 207 35.82 6.81 -29.97
CA LYS A 207 36.29 8.20 -30.02
C LYS A 207 35.22 9.14 -30.52
N VAL A 208 34.36 8.69 -31.45
CA VAL A 208 33.23 9.47 -31.96
C VAL A 208 31.94 8.68 -31.71
N CYS A 209 30.89 9.36 -31.26
CA CYS A 209 29.58 8.74 -31.08
C CYS A 209 28.87 8.54 -32.42
N LYS A 210 28.41 7.31 -32.72
CA LYS A 210 27.67 7.00 -33.95
C LYS A 210 26.25 7.58 -34.00
N HIS A 211 25.72 8.05 -32.88
CA HIS A 211 24.35 8.55 -32.77
C HIS A 211 24.29 10.09 -32.90
N CYS A 212 25.16 10.80 -32.19
CA CYS A 212 25.18 12.27 -32.20
C CYS A 212 26.38 12.88 -32.94
N SER A 213 27.29 12.05 -33.47
CA SER A 213 28.48 12.46 -34.24
C SER A 213 29.46 13.38 -33.50
N LYS A 214 29.34 13.51 -32.18
CA LYS A 214 30.28 14.29 -31.35
C LYS A 214 31.52 13.47 -31.02
N ASP A 215 32.65 14.17 -30.96
CA ASP A 215 33.92 13.65 -30.45
C ASP A 215 33.84 13.45 -28.94
N LEU A 216 34.44 12.37 -28.45
CA LEU A 216 34.44 11.89 -27.08
C LEU A 216 35.85 11.91 -26.47
N GLU A 217 36.86 12.33 -27.24
CA GLU A 217 38.23 12.60 -26.78
C GLU A 217 38.33 13.91 -26.00
#